data_AF-A0A4Q0AHR8-F1
#
_entry.id   AF-A0A4Q0AHR8-F1
#
_cell.length_a   1.000
_cell.length_b   1.000
_cell.length_c   1.000
_cell.angle_alpha   90.00
_cell.angle_beta   90.00
_cell.angle_gamma   90.00
#
_symmetry.space_group_name_H-M   'P 1'
#
loop_
_entity.id
_entity.type
_entity.pdbx_description
1 polymer ?
#
loop_
_entity_poly.entity_id
_entity_poly.type
_entity_poly.pdbx_seq_one_letter_code
_entity_poly.pdbx_strand_id
1 'polypeptide(L)'
;MQLSYGFFSSGRMEVLGRVSSISASELLTDTNNERAKQSLPALKINDRLNNAAFAKAKDMFANNYWAHTSPKGVTPWKWFADAGYNYDVAGENLAKNYATAQATFDAWMASPTHRANILNGKYQDVGLAVVDGTLDGRPATLVVAFYGTPASAAVEGAKDTKTTPVVNAPPVGQGIGNPLTYFGTALQSLTPATLGTLALLTIVGAVALAAHHYRNKLPLAWRKSWKLHHGMYTLIGVISLGIIVVFATGGGSI
;
A
#
# COMPACT_ATOMS: atom_id res chain seq x y z
N MET A 1 -56.83 -0.38 -41.40
CA MET A 1 -55.66 -0.04 -42.24
C MET A 1 -55.63 1.47 -42.34
N GLN A 2 -54.66 2.20 -41.79
CA GLN A 2 -53.27 2.25 -42.24
C GLN A 2 -52.41 2.80 -41.08
N LEU A 3 -51.36 2.06 -40.69
CA LEU A 3 -50.37 2.48 -39.70
C LEU A 3 -49.38 3.44 -40.36
N SER A 4 -49.07 4.56 -39.72
CA SER A 4 -47.94 5.41 -40.09
C SER A 4 -47.05 5.59 -38.86
N TYR A 5 -45.85 5.02 -38.92
CA TYR A 5 -44.79 5.16 -37.94
C TYR A 5 -44.02 6.46 -38.21
N GLY A 6 -43.83 7.27 -37.18
CA GLY A 6 -43.09 8.54 -37.25
C GLY A 6 -42.00 8.63 -36.18
N PHE A 7 -40.78 8.26 -36.59
CA PHE A 7 -39.46 8.72 -36.17
C PHE A 7 -39.07 8.78 -34.67
N PHE A 8 -38.16 7.85 -34.36
CA PHE A 8 -37.25 7.83 -33.22
C PHE A 8 -36.54 9.18 -33.00
N SER A 9 -36.72 9.75 -31.81
CA SER A 9 -35.82 10.78 -31.28
C SER A 9 -34.47 10.14 -30.97
N SER A 10 -33.50 10.44 -31.82
CA SER A 10 -32.11 10.09 -31.65
C SER A 10 -31.42 11.01 -30.64
N GLY A 11 -30.56 10.42 -29.82
CA GLY A 11 -29.32 11.09 -29.40
C GLY A 11 -29.36 11.94 -28.15
N ARG A 12 -29.26 11.27 -26.98
CA ARG A 12 -28.18 11.47 -25.99
C ARG A 12 -28.44 10.59 -24.76
N MET A 13 -28.09 9.31 -24.86
CA MET A 13 -27.84 8.48 -23.68
C MET A 13 -26.48 8.90 -23.15
N GLU A 14 -26.49 9.90 -22.29
CA GLU A 14 -25.33 10.28 -21.50
C GLU A 14 -25.15 9.25 -20.37
N VAL A 15 -23.89 8.88 -20.10
CA VAL A 15 -23.41 8.15 -18.92
C VAL A 15 -23.57 6.61 -18.95
N LEU A 16 -22.64 5.94 -19.64
CA LEU A 16 -22.18 4.62 -19.22
C LEU A 16 -21.43 4.78 -17.88
N GLY A 17 -22.19 4.93 -16.80
CA GLY A 17 -21.68 4.90 -15.44
C GLY A 17 -20.99 3.55 -15.25
N ARG A 18 -19.67 3.59 -15.02
CA ARG A 18 -18.91 2.38 -14.69
C ARG A 18 -19.34 1.99 -13.28
N VAL A 19 -20.34 1.12 -13.16
CA VAL A 19 -20.70 0.51 -11.88
C VAL A 19 -19.61 -0.50 -11.56
N SER A 20 -18.57 -0.09 -10.84
CA SER A 20 -17.64 -1.05 -10.28
C SER A 20 -18.39 -1.91 -9.27
N SER A 21 -18.45 -3.22 -9.47
CA SER A 21 -19.12 -4.15 -8.55
C SER A 21 -18.13 -4.64 -7.49
N ILE A 22 -17.38 -3.73 -6.88
CA ILE A 22 -16.39 -4.09 -5.87
C ILE A 22 -17.10 -4.17 -4.52
N SER A 23 -17.33 -5.39 -4.03
CA SER A 23 -17.84 -5.61 -2.69
C SER A 23 -16.70 -5.67 -1.66
N ALA A 24 -16.79 -4.88 -0.60
CA ALA A 24 -15.87 -4.96 0.53
C ALA A 24 -15.96 -6.33 1.24
N SER A 25 -17.13 -6.97 1.27
CA SER A 25 -17.27 -8.31 1.87
C SER A 25 -16.62 -9.40 1.03
N GLU A 26 -16.65 -9.29 -0.30
CA GLU A 26 -15.92 -10.20 -1.20
C GLU A 26 -14.40 -10.02 -1.03
N LEU A 27 -13.91 -8.78 -1.00
CA LEU A 27 -12.49 -8.50 -0.74
C LEU A 27 -12.00 -9.08 0.59
N LEU A 28 -12.80 -8.96 1.66
CA LEU A 28 -12.49 -9.59 2.94
C LEU A 28 -12.47 -11.11 2.85
N THR A 29 -13.45 -11.69 2.14
CA THR A 29 -13.57 -13.14 1.96
C THR A 29 -12.36 -13.70 1.22
N ASP A 30 -11.98 -13.09 0.09
CA ASP A 30 -10.80 -13.49 -0.70
C ASP A 30 -9.51 -13.35 0.10
N THR A 31 -9.38 -12.23 0.82
CA THR A 31 -8.26 -11.98 1.74
C THR A 31 -8.15 -13.07 2.80
N ASN A 32 -9.24 -13.42 3.47
CA ASN A 32 -9.24 -14.42 4.53
C ASN A 32 -9.08 -15.85 4.01
N ASN A 33 -9.59 -16.15 2.82
CA ASN A 33 -9.35 -17.43 2.14
C ASN A 33 -7.86 -17.61 1.84
N GLU A 34 -7.18 -16.57 1.35
CA GLU A 34 -5.75 -16.63 1.08
C GLU A 34 -4.91 -16.71 2.36
N ARG A 35 -5.29 -15.97 3.41
CA ARG A 35 -4.67 -16.08 4.73
C ARG A 35 -4.81 -17.48 5.33
N ALA A 36 -5.96 -18.12 5.16
CA ALA A 36 -6.19 -19.48 5.64
C ALA A 36 -5.27 -20.51 4.96
N LYS A 37 -5.00 -20.36 3.65
CA LYS A 37 -4.03 -21.22 2.93
C LYS A 37 -2.61 -21.12 3.50
N GLN A 38 -2.29 -20.00 4.16
CA GLN A 38 -1.00 -19.75 4.81
C GLN A 38 -1.04 -19.99 6.33
N SER A 39 -2.11 -20.61 6.84
CA SER A 39 -2.34 -20.82 8.27
C SER A 39 -2.31 -19.54 9.11
N LEU A 40 -2.69 -18.41 8.51
CA LEU A 40 -2.78 -17.12 9.19
C LEU A 40 -4.19 -16.91 9.77
N PRO A 41 -4.32 -16.24 10.92
CA PRO A 41 -5.62 -15.86 11.46
C PRO A 41 -6.41 -14.97 10.49
N ALA A 42 -7.73 -15.16 10.43
CA ALA A 42 -8.61 -14.29 9.66
C ALA A 42 -8.61 -12.86 10.21
N LEU A 43 -8.62 -11.88 9.31
CA LEU A 43 -8.83 -10.48 9.65
C LEU A 43 -10.30 -10.22 9.96
N LYS A 44 -10.55 -9.32 10.91
CA LYS A 44 -11.88 -8.87 11.30
C LYS A 44 -12.13 -7.48 10.73
N ILE A 45 -13.36 -7.21 10.29
CA ILE A 45 -13.74 -5.84 9.92
C ILE A 45 -13.75 -4.98 11.17
N ASN A 46 -13.14 -3.79 11.07
CA ASN A 46 -13.17 -2.78 12.12
C ASN A 46 -13.75 -1.47 11.58
N ASP A 47 -14.84 -0.99 12.19
CA ASP A 47 -15.55 0.20 11.71
C ASP A 47 -14.73 1.49 11.81
N ARG A 48 -13.82 1.59 12.79
CA ARG A 48 -12.89 2.73 12.87
C ARG A 48 -11.96 2.73 11.66
N LEU A 49 -11.45 1.56 11.25
CA LEU A 49 -10.63 1.44 10.05
C LEU A 49 -11.42 1.63 8.76
N ASN A 50 -12.69 1.22 8.68
CA ASN A 50 -13.58 1.54 7.54
C ASN A 50 -13.73 3.06 7.39
N ASN A 51 -13.99 3.77 8.49
CA ASN A 51 -14.10 5.22 8.50
C ASN A 51 -12.79 5.89 8.09
N ALA A 52 -11.65 5.39 8.57
CA ALA A 52 -10.33 5.86 8.18
C ALA A 52 -10.09 5.67 6.67
N ALA A 53 -10.38 4.48 6.14
CA ALA A 53 -10.20 4.16 4.72
C ALA A 53 -11.08 5.03 3.82
N PHE A 54 -12.34 5.25 4.23
CA PHE A 54 -13.26 6.15 3.54
C PHE A 54 -12.78 7.60 3.55
N ALA A 55 -12.29 8.09 4.70
CA ALA A 55 -11.75 9.44 4.81
C ALA A 55 -10.51 9.64 3.91
N LYS A 56 -9.60 8.66 3.87
CA LYS A 56 -8.45 8.64 2.97
C LYS A 56 -8.87 8.69 1.49
N ALA A 57 -9.86 7.90 1.09
CA ALA A 57 -10.36 7.91 -0.29
C ALA A 57 -10.97 9.27 -0.67
N LYS A 58 -11.78 9.85 0.23
CA LYS A 58 -12.34 11.20 0.02
C LYS A 58 -11.25 12.26 -0.09
N ASP A 59 -10.19 12.17 0.72
CA ASP A 59 -9.08 13.12 0.65
C ASP A 59 -8.31 13.02 -0.67
N MET A 60 -8.11 11.79 -1.19
CA MET A 60 -7.53 11.57 -2.52
C MET A 60 -8.34 12.23 -3.64
N PHE A 61 -9.67 12.12 -3.60
CA PHE A 61 -10.51 12.82 -4.56
C PHE A 61 -10.51 14.34 -4.35
N ALA A 62 -10.70 14.79 -3.11
CA ALA A 62 -10.83 16.21 -2.79
C ALA A 62 -9.56 17.01 -3.12
N ASN A 63 -8.38 16.41 -2.97
CA ASN A 63 -7.11 17.04 -3.28
C ASN A 63 -6.50 16.53 -4.59
N ASN A 64 -7.26 15.80 -5.39
CA ASN A 64 -6.90 15.30 -6.70
C ASN A 64 -5.51 14.60 -6.76
N TYR A 65 -5.33 13.53 -5.99
CA TYR A 65 -4.08 12.76 -5.97
C TYR A 65 -4.30 11.24 -5.83
N TRP A 66 -3.29 10.47 -6.22
CA TRP A 66 -3.27 9.00 -6.09
C TRP A 66 -1.94 8.54 -5.49
N ALA A 67 -1.84 8.56 -4.16
CA ALA A 67 -0.64 8.16 -3.43
C ALA A 67 -0.94 7.82 -1.96
N HIS A 68 -0.03 7.06 -1.34
CA HIS A 68 -0.06 6.79 0.10
C HIS A 68 0.07 8.09 0.93
N THR A 69 1.02 8.94 0.58
CA THR A 69 1.22 10.27 1.20
C THR A 69 0.62 11.35 0.32
N SER A 70 -0.13 12.29 0.92
CA SER A 70 -0.72 13.40 0.17
C SER A 70 0.34 14.39 -0.33
N PRO A 71 0.02 15.26 -1.31
CA PRO A 71 0.92 16.33 -1.75
C PRO A 71 1.34 17.30 -0.64
N LYS A 72 0.57 17.35 0.45
CA LYS A 72 0.86 18.16 1.66
C LYS A 72 1.66 17.38 2.72
N GLY A 73 2.13 16.17 2.41
CA GLY A 73 2.90 15.34 3.34
C GLY A 73 2.05 14.56 4.35
N VAL A 74 0.72 14.54 4.21
CA VAL A 74 -0.16 13.78 5.13
C VAL A 74 0.00 12.29 4.86
N THR A 75 0.46 11.54 5.86
CA THR A 75 0.62 10.08 5.78
C THR A 75 -0.71 9.36 6.05
N PRO A 76 -0.83 8.07 5.69
CA PRO A 76 -2.06 7.30 5.93
C PRO A 76 -2.47 7.23 7.40
N TRP A 77 -1.50 7.30 8.32
CA TRP A 77 -1.68 7.14 9.76
C TRP A 77 -2.52 8.25 10.40
N LYS A 78 -2.62 9.42 9.75
CA LYS A 78 -3.55 10.47 10.16
C LYS A 78 -4.98 9.94 10.28
N TRP A 79 -5.42 9.13 9.30
CA TRP A 79 -6.80 8.66 9.25
C TRP A 79 -7.12 7.64 10.35
N PHE A 80 -6.11 6.85 10.77
CA PHE A 80 -6.21 5.98 11.92
C PHE A 80 -6.43 6.79 13.21
N ALA A 81 -5.62 7.84 13.40
CA ALA A 81 -5.74 8.73 14.56
C ALA A 81 -7.08 9.48 14.59
N ASP A 82 -7.49 10.06 13.45
CA ASP A 82 -8.77 10.78 13.33
C ASP A 82 -9.97 9.86 13.57
N ALA A 83 -9.87 8.57 13.22
CA ALA A 83 -10.90 7.56 13.48
C ALA A 83 -10.83 6.94 14.89
N GLY A 84 -9.86 7.34 15.72
CA GLY A 84 -9.68 6.81 17.07
C GLY A 84 -9.19 5.35 17.11
N TYR A 85 -8.47 4.89 16.08
CA TYR A 85 -7.85 3.56 16.06
C TYR A 85 -6.37 3.69 16.41
N ASN A 86 -6.04 3.43 17.68
CA ASN A 86 -4.65 3.30 18.13
C ASN A 86 -4.13 1.89 17.81
N TYR A 87 -2.89 1.78 17.35
CA TYR A 87 -2.36 0.52 16.82
C TYR A 87 -0.90 0.27 17.19
N ASP A 88 -0.53 -1.01 17.29
CA ASP A 88 0.87 -1.44 17.44
C ASP A 88 1.54 -1.65 16.08
N VAL A 89 0.76 -2.11 15.09
CA VAL A 89 1.20 -2.27 13.70
C VAL A 89 0.06 -1.93 12.75
N ALA A 90 0.37 -1.29 11.62
CA ALA A 90 -0.60 -0.90 10.61
C ALA A 90 -0.03 -1.02 9.20
N GLY A 91 -0.92 -1.13 8.22
CA GLY A 91 -0.58 -1.20 6.79
C GLY A 91 -1.67 -0.58 5.92
N GLU A 92 -1.32 -0.25 4.68
CA GLU A 92 -2.23 0.27 3.66
C GLU A 92 -2.03 -0.45 2.33
N ASN A 93 -3.13 -0.88 1.72
CA ASN A 93 -3.17 -1.22 0.31
C ASN A 93 -4.13 -0.27 -0.42
N LEU A 94 -3.72 0.18 -1.61
CA LEU A 94 -4.49 1.04 -2.47
C LEU A 94 -4.74 0.35 -3.82
N ALA A 95 -5.94 0.50 -4.38
CA ALA A 95 -6.23 0.09 -5.74
C ALA A 95 -7.16 1.09 -6.45
N LYS A 96 -7.04 1.19 -7.78
CA LYS A 96 -7.76 2.19 -8.58
C LYS A 96 -8.30 1.57 -9.86
N ASN A 97 -9.57 1.85 -10.15
CA ASN A 97 -10.25 1.57 -11.42
C ASN A 97 -10.33 0.09 -11.83
N TYR A 98 -10.37 -0.82 -10.85
CA TYR A 98 -10.72 -2.22 -11.11
C TYR A 98 -12.22 -2.39 -11.29
N ALA A 99 -12.62 -3.41 -12.04
CA ALA A 99 -14.03 -3.68 -12.32
C ALA A 99 -14.73 -4.46 -11.20
N THR A 100 -13.99 -5.35 -10.52
CA THR A 100 -14.53 -6.31 -9.54
C THR A 100 -13.64 -6.45 -8.32
N ALA A 101 -14.20 -7.00 -7.23
CA ALA A 101 -13.44 -7.36 -6.03
C ALA A 101 -12.30 -8.35 -6.36
N GLN A 102 -12.61 -9.43 -7.08
CA GLN A 102 -11.61 -10.43 -7.49
C GLN A 102 -10.44 -9.79 -8.25
N ALA A 103 -10.70 -8.92 -9.23
CA ALA A 103 -9.64 -8.28 -10.01
C ALA A 103 -8.77 -7.34 -9.14
N THR A 104 -9.38 -6.69 -8.16
CA THR A 104 -8.67 -5.86 -7.18
C THR A 104 -7.77 -6.73 -6.29
N PHE A 105 -8.31 -7.83 -5.77
CA PHE A 105 -7.59 -8.79 -4.94
C PHE A 105 -6.41 -9.43 -5.69
N ASP A 106 -6.63 -9.91 -6.92
CA ASP A 106 -5.60 -10.51 -7.76
C ASP A 106 -4.45 -9.52 -8.02
N ALA A 107 -4.77 -8.26 -8.25
CA ALA A 107 -3.76 -7.22 -8.43
C ALA A 107 -2.95 -6.93 -7.16
N TRP A 108 -3.59 -6.95 -5.99
CA TRP A 108 -2.85 -6.88 -4.72
C TRP A 108 -1.95 -8.09 -4.52
N MET A 109 -2.42 -9.30 -4.83
CA MET A 109 -1.62 -10.52 -4.69
C MET A 109 -0.44 -10.59 -5.67
N ALA A 110 -0.60 -10.02 -6.88
CA ALA A 110 0.48 -9.91 -7.86
C ALA A 110 1.56 -8.88 -7.48
N SER A 111 1.25 -7.92 -6.59
CA SER A 111 2.20 -6.93 -6.09
C SER A 111 2.89 -7.44 -4.80
N PRO A 112 4.23 -7.57 -4.77
CA PRO A 112 4.93 -8.05 -3.58
C PRO A 112 4.64 -7.25 -2.31
N THR A 113 4.54 -5.92 -2.41
CA THR A 113 4.29 -5.05 -1.26
C THR A 113 2.85 -5.13 -0.77
N HIS A 114 1.87 -5.22 -1.67
CA HIS A 114 0.46 -5.36 -1.28
C HIS A 114 0.17 -6.75 -0.72
N ARG A 115 0.74 -7.80 -1.35
CA ARG A 115 0.68 -9.18 -0.86
C ARG A 115 1.29 -9.29 0.54
N ALA A 116 2.42 -8.62 0.80
CA ALA A 116 3.03 -8.61 2.12
C ALA A 116 2.09 -8.08 3.20
N ASN A 117 1.26 -7.07 2.90
CA ASN A 117 0.24 -6.60 3.84
C ASN A 117 -0.88 -7.64 4.04
N ILE A 118 -1.43 -8.21 2.98
CA ILE A 118 -2.48 -9.25 3.05
C ILE A 118 -2.04 -10.44 3.91
N LEU A 119 -0.78 -10.85 3.76
CA LEU A 119 -0.18 -12.01 4.43
C LEU A 119 0.58 -11.67 5.71
N ASN A 120 0.50 -10.44 6.20
CA ASN A 120 1.14 -10.09 7.46
C ASN A 120 0.35 -10.71 8.62
N GLY A 121 0.95 -11.71 9.28
CA GLY A 121 0.36 -12.41 10.42
C GLY A 121 0.22 -11.55 11.68
N LYS A 122 0.80 -10.34 11.70
CA LYS A 122 0.67 -9.41 12.83
C LYS A 122 -0.60 -8.58 12.79
N TYR A 123 -1.35 -8.56 11.67
CA TYR A 123 -2.62 -7.84 11.58
C TYR A 123 -3.78 -8.69 12.11
N GLN A 124 -4.69 -8.03 12.82
CA GLN A 124 -5.92 -8.61 13.36
C GLN A 124 -7.17 -8.02 12.71
N ASP A 125 -7.13 -6.72 12.39
CA ASP A 125 -8.24 -5.96 11.85
C ASP A 125 -7.96 -5.48 10.44
N VAL A 126 -9.02 -5.24 9.69
CA VAL A 126 -9.02 -4.57 8.40
C VAL A 126 -10.21 -3.61 8.29
N GLY A 127 -9.97 -2.46 7.67
CA GLY A 127 -11.00 -1.57 7.15
C GLY A 127 -10.92 -1.52 5.63
N LEU A 128 -12.07 -1.54 4.97
CA LEU A 128 -12.17 -1.54 3.52
C LEU A 128 -13.15 -0.44 3.08
N ALA A 129 -12.70 0.44 2.20
CA ALA A 129 -13.55 1.44 1.57
C ALA A 129 -13.43 1.36 0.06
N VAL A 130 -14.58 1.33 -0.62
CA VAL A 130 -14.71 1.46 -2.07
C VAL A 130 -15.45 2.75 -2.32
N VAL A 131 -14.82 3.69 -3.02
CA VAL A 131 -15.36 5.04 -3.20
C VAL A 131 -15.20 5.47 -4.65
N ASP A 132 -16.32 5.86 -5.25
CA ASP A 132 -16.36 6.48 -6.57
C ASP A 132 -16.20 8.00 -6.46
N GLY A 133 -15.52 8.59 -7.43
CA GLY A 133 -15.29 10.02 -7.49
C GLY A 133 -14.68 10.43 -8.81
N THR A 134 -14.10 11.63 -8.83
CA THR A 134 -13.40 12.17 -10.00
C THR A 134 -11.95 12.41 -9.65
N LEU A 135 -11.03 11.89 -10.46
CA LEU A 135 -9.60 12.09 -10.35
C LEU A 135 -9.05 12.51 -11.71
N ASP A 136 -8.27 13.58 -11.74
CA ASP A 136 -7.71 14.22 -12.94
C ASP A 136 -8.78 14.49 -14.02
N GLY A 137 -9.95 14.95 -13.57
CA GLY A 137 -11.11 15.24 -14.44
C GLY A 137 -11.79 14.01 -15.04
N ARG A 138 -11.48 12.80 -14.55
CA ARG A 138 -12.07 11.55 -15.05
C ARG A 138 -12.75 10.78 -13.91
N PRO A 139 -13.88 10.08 -14.18
CA PRO A 139 -14.45 9.15 -13.21
C PRO A 139 -13.42 8.10 -12.79
N ALA A 140 -13.33 7.86 -11.50
CA ALA A 140 -12.45 6.87 -10.91
C ALA A 140 -13.09 6.21 -9.68
N THR A 141 -12.76 4.93 -9.49
CA THR A 141 -13.10 4.15 -8.31
C THR A 141 -11.83 3.89 -7.54
N LEU A 142 -11.79 4.24 -6.26
CA LEU A 142 -10.66 3.95 -5.37
C LEU A 142 -11.08 2.89 -4.34
N VAL A 143 -10.18 1.94 -4.11
CA VAL A 143 -10.26 0.98 -3.01
C VAL A 143 -9.12 1.27 -2.05
N VAL A 144 -9.46 1.47 -0.78
CA VAL A 144 -8.52 1.66 0.31
C VAL A 144 -8.72 0.52 1.30
N ALA A 145 -7.65 -0.21 1.58
CA ALA A 145 -7.61 -1.22 2.63
C ALA A 145 -6.61 -0.79 3.71
N PHE A 146 -7.08 -0.64 4.93
CA PHE A 146 -6.27 -0.37 6.10
C PHE A 146 -6.22 -1.59 6.99
N TYR A 147 -5.02 -2.02 7.35
CA TYR A 147 -4.78 -3.15 8.24
C TYR A 147 -4.28 -2.64 9.57
N GLY A 148 -4.65 -3.30 10.66
CA GLY A 148 -4.25 -2.90 11.99
C GLY A 148 -4.21 -4.05 12.98
N THR A 149 -3.43 -3.85 14.04
CA THR A 149 -3.64 -4.52 15.32
C THR A 149 -3.82 -3.43 16.37
N PRO A 150 -4.92 -3.46 17.14
CA PRO A 150 -5.18 -2.42 18.10
C PRO A 150 -4.07 -2.43 19.15
N ALA A 151 -3.61 -1.23 19.54
CA ALA A 151 -2.64 -1.10 20.61
C ALA A 151 -3.20 -1.78 21.86
N SER A 152 -2.40 -2.62 22.51
CA SER A 152 -2.85 -3.35 23.70
C SER A 152 -3.38 -2.37 24.74
N ALA A 153 -4.68 -2.45 25.03
CA ALA A 153 -5.29 -1.59 26.02
C ALA A 153 -4.73 -1.96 27.40
N ALA A 154 -3.97 -1.05 28.01
CA ALA A 154 -4.12 -0.88 29.45
C ALA A 154 -5.56 -0.42 29.69
N VAL A 155 -6.47 -1.41 29.79
CA VAL A 155 -7.84 -1.36 30.29
C VAL A 155 -8.73 -0.23 29.72
N GLU A 156 -9.36 -0.47 28.58
CA GLU A 156 -10.56 0.28 28.17
C GLU A 156 -11.75 -0.23 29.01
N GLY A 157 -11.79 0.16 30.28
CA GLY A 157 -12.74 -0.37 31.25
C GLY A 157 -12.62 0.23 32.66
N ALA A 158 -12.54 1.55 32.80
CA ALA A 158 -12.82 2.22 34.07
C ALA A 158 -13.34 3.64 33.83
N LYS A 159 -14.67 3.81 33.90
CA LYS A 159 -15.25 5.07 34.34
C LYS A 159 -14.98 5.20 35.84
N ASP A 160 -14.58 6.41 36.27
CA ASP A 160 -14.43 6.85 37.66
C ASP A 160 -13.65 5.97 38.62
N THR A 161 -12.36 6.28 38.82
CA THR A 161 -11.85 6.63 40.17
C THR A 161 -10.46 7.24 40.11
N LYS A 162 -10.33 8.35 40.82
CA LYS A 162 -9.08 9.06 41.11
C LYS A 162 -8.14 8.14 41.90
N THR A 163 -7.19 7.50 41.22
CA THR A 163 -6.04 6.88 41.89
C THR A 163 -4.81 7.03 41.01
N THR A 164 -3.90 7.91 41.44
CA THR A 164 -2.55 8.05 40.88
C THR A 164 -1.74 6.77 41.10
N PRO A 165 -1.18 6.15 40.05
CA PRO A 165 -0.05 5.25 40.20
C PRO A 165 1.24 6.06 39.99
N VAL A 166 2.03 6.18 41.04
CA VAL A 166 3.43 6.61 40.95
C VAL A 166 4.19 5.48 40.26
N VAL A 167 4.56 5.68 39.00
CA VAL A 167 5.57 4.88 38.32
C VAL A 167 6.75 5.80 38.07
N ASN A 168 7.84 5.55 38.79
CA ASN A 168 9.15 6.12 38.51
C ASN A 168 9.64 5.56 37.16
N ALA A 169 9.23 6.19 36.06
CA ALA A 169 9.90 6.07 34.77
C ALA A 169 11.01 7.15 34.72
N PRO A 170 12.22 6.84 34.23
CA PRO A 170 13.22 7.86 33.96
C PRO A 170 12.65 8.90 32.98
N PRO A 171 13.00 10.18 33.09
CA PRO A 171 12.46 11.20 32.22
C PRO A 171 12.95 10.98 30.79
N VAL A 172 12.08 10.50 29.90
CA VAL A 172 12.27 10.69 28.44
C VAL A 172 11.74 12.08 28.10
N GLY A 173 12.44 13.07 28.63
CA GLY A 173 12.40 14.42 28.12
C GLY A 173 13.55 14.57 27.13
N GLN A 174 13.30 14.34 25.85
CA GLN A 174 14.08 15.01 24.80
C GLN A 174 13.36 14.94 23.46
N GLY A 175 12.79 16.08 23.08
CA GLY A 175 12.66 16.58 21.72
C GLY A 175 11.97 15.71 20.68
N ILE A 176 10.95 16.27 20.04
CA ILE A 176 10.63 15.93 18.65
C ILE A 176 11.87 16.35 17.84
N GLY A 177 12.85 15.45 17.76
CA GLY A 177 14.09 15.65 17.07
C GLY A 177 13.85 15.69 15.57
N ASN A 178 14.65 16.50 14.88
CA ASN A 178 14.73 16.58 13.44
C ASN A 178 14.62 15.16 12.82
N PRO A 179 13.79 14.93 11.79
CA PRO A 179 13.68 13.60 11.16
C PRO A 179 15.05 13.02 10.75
N LEU A 180 16.04 13.87 10.44
CA LEU A 180 17.43 13.46 10.18
C LEU A 180 18.11 12.76 11.39
N THR A 181 17.79 13.16 12.61
CA THR A 181 18.33 12.51 13.82
C THR A 181 17.74 11.11 14.05
N TYR A 182 16.47 10.88 13.69
CA TYR A 182 15.85 9.55 13.77
C TYR A 182 16.37 8.60 12.68
N PHE A 183 16.60 9.12 11.46
CA PHE A 183 17.28 8.37 10.41
C PHE A 183 18.73 8.04 10.81
N GLY A 184 19.44 8.96 11.45
CA GLY A 184 20.82 8.74 11.90
C GLY A 184 20.95 7.62 12.94
N THR A 185 20.08 7.56 13.94
CA THR A 185 20.09 6.50 14.97
C THR A 185 19.66 5.15 14.41
N ALA A 186 18.67 5.12 13.51
CA ALA A 186 18.28 3.91 12.81
C ALA A 186 19.43 3.35 11.94
N LEU A 187 20.17 4.21 11.22
CA LEU A 187 21.31 3.80 10.40
C LEU A 187 22.48 3.25 11.25
N GLN A 188 22.70 3.80 12.45
CA GLN A 188 23.73 3.34 13.38
C GLN A 188 23.41 1.97 14.01
N SER A 189 22.14 1.58 14.05
CA SER A 189 21.71 0.26 14.54
C SER A 189 21.81 -0.88 13.52
N LEU A 190 22.15 -0.56 12.25
CA LEU A 190 22.27 -1.55 11.20
C LEU A 190 23.65 -2.21 11.22
N THR A 191 23.68 -3.53 10.98
CA THR A 191 24.95 -4.23 10.84
C THR A 191 25.72 -3.72 9.61
N PRO A 192 27.07 -3.79 9.60
CA PRO A 192 27.86 -3.43 8.42
C PRO A 192 27.42 -4.17 7.14
N ALA A 193 26.97 -5.42 7.27
CA ALA A 193 26.44 -6.21 6.15
C ALA A 193 25.11 -5.66 5.61
N THR A 194 24.24 -5.14 6.49
CA THR A 194 22.99 -4.48 6.10
C THR A 194 23.25 -3.16 5.40
N LEU A 195 24.21 -2.36 5.89
CA LEU A 195 24.63 -1.11 5.24
C LEU A 195 25.25 -1.37 3.86
N GLY A 196 26.08 -2.40 3.73
CA GLY A 196 26.66 -2.83 2.45
C GLY A 196 25.58 -3.25 1.43
N THR A 197 24.58 -4.02 1.88
CA THR A 197 23.45 -4.42 1.03
C THR A 197 22.61 -3.22 0.59
N LEU A 198 22.32 -2.28 1.50
CA LEU A 198 21.58 -1.05 1.15
C LEU A 198 22.36 -0.20 0.15
N ALA A 199 23.67 0.00 0.34
CA ALA A 199 24.51 0.71 -0.61
C ALA A 199 24.50 0.04 -1.99
N LEU A 200 24.64 -1.29 -2.04
CA LEU A 200 24.59 -2.05 -3.28
C LEU A 200 23.24 -1.90 -4.01
N LEU A 201 22.12 -1.97 -3.27
CA LEU A 201 20.77 -1.77 -3.81
C LEU A 201 20.58 -0.35 -4.35
N THR A 202 21.09 0.67 -3.66
CA THR A 202 21.01 2.06 -4.15
C THR A 202 21.79 2.27 -5.44
N ILE A 203 22.98 1.67 -5.56
CA ILE A 203 23.80 1.73 -6.79
C ILE A 203 23.07 1.03 -7.95
N VAL A 204 22.52 -0.17 -7.72
CA VAL A 204 21.76 -0.90 -8.74
C VAL A 204 20.52 -0.13 -9.18
N GLY A 205 19.79 0.48 -8.24
CA GLY A 205 18.65 1.34 -8.53
C GLY A 205 19.03 2.56 -9.38
N ALA A 206 20.13 3.24 -9.04
CA ALA A 206 20.64 4.37 -9.81
C ALA A 206 21.05 3.97 -11.23
N VAL A 207 21.73 2.83 -11.39
CA VAL A 207 22.10 2.29 -12.71
C VAL A 207 20.88 1.92 -13.54
N ALA A 208 19.86 1.30 -12.93
CA ALA A 208 18.62 0.95 -13.61
C ALA A 208 17.83 2.19 -14.07
N LEU A 209 17.76 3.23 -13.24
CA LEU A 209 17.13 4.51 -13.58
C LEU A 209 17.88 5.23 -14.70
N ALA A 210 19.21 5.27 -14.64
CA ALA A 210 20.04 5.81 -15.71
C ALA A 210 19.82 5.04 -17.02
N ALA A 211 19.91 3.71 -16.99
CA ALA A 211 19.68 2.87 -18.16
C ALA A 211 18.28 3.07 -18.75
N HIS A 212 17.25 3.22 -17.90
CA HIS A 212 15.89 3.53 -18.34
C HIS A 212 15.77 4.92 -18.98
N HIS A 213 16.40 5.95 -18.39
CA HIS A 213 16.40 7.31 -18.91
C HIS A 213 17.10 7.39 -20.27
N TYR A 214 18.25 6.72 -20.42
CA TYR A 214 19.06 6.73 -21.64
C TYR A 214 18.64 5.69 -22.69
N ARG A 215 17.66 4.82 -22.41
CA ARG A 215 17.24 3.73 -23.33
C ARG A 215 16.87 4.20 -24.74
N ASN A 216 16.36 5.43 -24.87
CA ASN A 216 15.96 5.98 -26.16
C ASN A 216 17.14 6.55 -26.98
N LYS A 217 18.31 6.73 -26.35
CA LYS A 217 19.55 7.19 -26.99
C LYS A 217 20.46 6.04 -27.43
N LEU A 218 20.08 4.79 -27.15
CA LEU A 218 20.83 3.60 -27.57
C LEU A 218 20.72 3.36 -29.09
N PRO A 219 21.71 2.70 -29.72
CA PRO A 219 21.61 2.26 -31.12
C PRO A 219 20.35 1.43 -31.37
N LEU A 220 19.78 1.50 -32.58
CA LEU A 220 18.50 0.84 -32.93
C LEU A 220 18.47 -0.66 -32.63
N ALA A 221 19.58 -1.37 -32.90
CA ALA A 221 19.72 -2.80 -32.59
C ALA A 221 19.53 -3.08 -31.09
N TRP A 222 20.11 -2.24 -30.23
CA TRP A 222 20.02 -2.36 -28.78
C TRP A 222 18.61 -2.02 -28.26
N ARG A 223 17.96 -1.00 -28.84
CA ARG A 223 16.57 -0.64 -28.50
C ARG A 223 15.59 -1.78 -28.83
N LYS A 224 15.79 -2.45 -29.97
CA LYS A 224 14.97 -3.59 -30.40
C LYS A 224 15.18 -4.78 -29.47
N SER A 225 16.44 -5.11 -29.16
CA SER A 225 16.81 -6.16 -28.21
C SER A 225 16.22 -5.88 -26.81
N TRP A 226 16.35 -4.65 -26.32
CA TRP A 226 15.81 -4.23 -25.02
C TRP A 226 14.30 -4.45 -24.93
N LYS A 227 13.53 -4.15 -25.98
CA LYS A 227 12.06 -4.36 -25.99
C LYS A 227 11.69 -5.84 -26.02
N LEU A 228 12.42 -6.66 -26.78
CA LEU A 228 12.16 -8.09 -26.92
C LEU A 228 12.57 -8.89 -25.68
N HIS A 229 13.68 -8.50 -25.05
CA HIS A 229 14.33 -9.27 -23.99
C HIS A 229 14.35 -8.57 -22.64
N HIS A 230 13.53 -7.52 -22.44
CA HIS A 230 13.46 -6.77 -21.18
C HIS A 230 13.33 -7.67 -19.94
N GLY A 231 12.43 -8.66 -20.01
CA GLY A 231 12.22 -9.61 -18.92
C GLY A 231 13.46 -10.44 -18.62
N MET A 232 14.20 -10.86 -19.65
CA MET A 232 15.42 -11.64 -19.51
C MET A 232 16.56 -10.81 -18.89
N TYR A 233 16.76 -9.56 -19.31
CA TYR A 233 17.75 -8.67 -18.70
C TYR A 233 17.44 -8.36 -17.23
N THR A 234 16.16 -8.18 -16.91
CA THR A 234 15.71 -7.96 -15.53
C THR A 234 15.97 -9.20 -14.67
N LEU A 235 15.63 -10.39 -15.18
CA LEU A 235 15.85 -11.66 -14.49
C LEU A 235 17.35 -11.90 -14.22
N ILE A 236 18.20 -11.73 -15.24
CA ILE A 236 19.66 -11.87 -15.10
C ILE A 236 20.20 -10.88 -14.06
N GLY A 237 19.77 -9.62 -14.12
CA GLY A 237 20.18 -8.59 -13.17
C GLY A 237 19.81 -8.93 -11.71
N VAL A 238 18.59 -9.44 -11.48
CA VAL A 238 18.12 -9.85 -10.14
C VAL A 238 18.87 -11.08 -9.63
N ILE A 239 19.15 -12.06 -10.50
CA ILE A 239 19.93 -13.25 -10.14
C ILE A 239 21.37 -12.86 -9.77
N SER A 240 22.04 -12.04 -10.59
CA SER A 240 23.39 -11.55 -10.29
C SER A 240 23.45 -10.77 -8.99
N LEU A 241 22.44 -9.93 -8.71
CA LEU A 241 22.32 -9.20 -7.45
C LEU A 241 22.16 -10.15 -6.26
N GLY A 242 21.30 -11.16 -6.36
CA GLY A 242 21.11 -12.17 -5.32
C GLY A 242 22.39 -12.93 -5.01
N ILE A 243 23.15 -13.31 -6.05
CA ILE A 243 24.46 -13.96 -5.89
C ILE A 243 25.44 -13.05 -5.15
N ILE A 244 25.55 -11.78 -5.55
CA ILE A 244 26.43 -10.81 -4.89
C ILE A 244 26.06 -10.62 -3.41
N VAL A 245 24.76 -10.52 -3.10
CA VAL A 245 24.28 -10.40 -1.72
C VAL A 245 24.64 -11.64 -0.92
N VAL A 246 24.42 -12.84 -1.45
CA VAL A 246 24.76 -14.10 -0.78
C VAL A 246 26.27 -14.19 -0.48
N PHE A 247 27.13 -13.81 -1.41
CA PHE A 247 28.58 -13.76 -1.17
C PHE A 247 28.99 -12.67 -0.18
N ALA A 248 28.34 -11.51 -0.22
CA ALA A 248 28.60 -10.41 0.70
C ALA A 248 28.11 -10.68 2.14
N THR A 249 27.08 -11.51 2.31
CA THR A 249 26.50 -11.83 3.64
C THR A 249 26.90 -13.21 4.18
N GLY A 250 27.39 -14.12 3.33
CA GLY A 250 27.67 -15.51 3.68
C GLY A 250 29.15 -15.86 3.91
N GLY A 251 30.08 -14.93 3.70
CA GLY A 251 31.53 -15.16 3.79
C GLY A 251 32.10 -15.21 5.21
N GLY A 252 31.48 -15.93 6.14
CA GLY A 252 31.92 -15.98 7.55
C GLY A 252 31.79 -17.32 8.27
N SER A 253 31.42 -18.40 7.59
CA SER A 253 31.37 -19.73 8.23
C SER A 253 31.44 -20.85 7.19
N ILE A 254 32.67 -21.18 6.80
CA ILE A 254 33.12 -22.55 6.49
C ILE A 254 34.43 -22.79 7.24
#